data_AF-A0A218UBJ5-F1
#
_entry.id   AF-A0A218UBJ5-F1
#
_cell.length_a   1.000
_cell.length_b   1.000
_cell.length_c   1.000
_cell.angle_alpha   90.00
_cell.angle_beta   90.00
_cell.angle_gamma   90.00
#
_symmetry.space_group_name_H-M   'P 1'
#
loop_
_entity.id
_entity.type
_entity.pdbx_description
1 polymer ?
#
loop_
_entity_poly.entity_id
_entity_poly.type
_entity_poly.pdbx_seq_one_letter_code
_entity_poly.pdbx_strand_id
1 'polypeptide(L)' 'MAASEVTRKLALAFNIPLHQINQVYRQGPTGIHILVSDQMVQNFQDESCFLFTTIKAENGEGFHIILK' A
#
# COMPACT_ATOMS: atom_id res chain seq x y z
N MET A 1 3.74 -6.36 -13.06
CA MET A 1 3.84 -6.46 -11.59
C MET A 1 2.54 -5.90 -11.03
N ALA A 2 1.67 -6.73 -10.47
CA ALA A 2 0.36 -6.33 -9.96
C ALA A 2 0.46 -5.37 -8.75
N ALA A 3 1.51 -5.49 -7.94
CA ALA A 3 1.82 -4.57 -6.85
C ALA A 3 2.07 -3.14 -7.35
N SER A 4 2.71 -2.96 -8.52
CA SER A 4 2.92 -1.62 -9.07
C SER A 4 1.63 -0.96 -9.56
N GLU A 5 0.64 -1.75 -9.99
CA GLU A 5 -0.69 -1.24 -10.33
C GLU A 5 -1.45 -0.78 -9.08
N VAL A 6 -1.38 -1.55 -7.99
CA VAL A 6 -1.94 -1.16 -6.69
C VAL A 6 -1.31 0.14 -6.20
N THR A 7 0.02 0.26 -6.23
CA THR A 7 0.73 1.49 -5.85
C THR A 7 0.30 2.68 -6.72
N ARG A 8 0.09 2.48 -8.03
CA ARG A 8 -0.41 3.54 -8.93
C ARG A 8 -1.84 3.96 -8.60
N LYS A 9 -2.73 3.01 -8.36
CA LYS A 9 -4.13 3.31 -7.96
C LYS A 9 -4.17 4.08 -6.64
N LEU A 10 -3.32 3.70 -5.69
CA LEU A 10 -3.18 4.42 -4.42
C LEU A 10 -2.59 5.83 -4.63
N ALA A 11 -1.56 5.99 -5.45
CA ALA A 11 -0.99 7.30 -5.79
C ALA A 11 -2.06 8.26 -6.35
N LEU A 12 -2.90 7.75 -7.25
CA LEU A 12 -4.02 8.49 -7.82
C LEU A 12 -5.09 8.83 -6.76
N ALA A 13 -5.46 7.86 -5.91
CA ALA A 13 -6.43 8.07 -4.84
C ALA A 13 -5.99 9.12 -3.81
N PHE A 14 -4.68 9.18 -3.54
CA PHE A 14 -4.08 10.15 -2.62
C PHE A 14 -3.70 11.49 -3.26
N ASN A 15 -3.75 11.58 -4.59
CA ASN A 15 -3.19 12.69 -5.35
C ASN A 15 -1.72 12.98 -4.95
N ILE A 16 -0.92 11.93 -4.75
CA ILE A 16 0.51 12.02 -4.47
C ILE A 16 1.34 11.40 -5.61
N PRO A 17 2.55 11.90 -5.88
CA PRO A 17 3.42 11.30 -6.88
C PRO A 17 3.83 9.87 -6.50
N LEU A 18 3.89 8.98 -7.49
CA LEU A 18 4.27 7.58 -7.27
C LEU A 18 5.63 7.42 -6.58
N HIS A 19 6.59 8.29 -6.88
CA HIS A 19 7.93 8.28 -6.29
C HIS A 19 7.94 8.66 -4.81
N GLN A 20 6.86 9.24 -4.29
CA GLN A 20 6.71 9.51 -2.86
C GLN A 20 6.10 8.34 -2.10
N ILE A 21 5.67 7.26 -2.79
CA ILE A 21 5.22 6.04 -2.12
C ILE A 21 6.41 5.08 -2.07
N ASN A 22 6.96 4.92 -0.88
CA ASN A 22 8.12 4.07 -0.67
C ASN A 22 7.70 2.60 -0.71
N GLN A 23 6.69 2.25 0.11
CA GLN A 23 6.20 0.88 0.24
C GLN A 23 4.72 0.84 0.58
N VAL A 24 4.05 -0.21 0.13
CA VAL A 24 2.65 -0.52 0.45
C VAL A 24 2.63 -1.79 1.29
N TYR A 25 1.96 -1.75 2.43
CA TYR A 25 1.80 -2.87 3.34
C TYR A 25 0.32 -3.21 3.50
N ARG A 26 0.04 -4.43 3.92
CA ARG A 26 -1.25 -4.87 4.40
C ARG A 26 -1.14 -5.25 5.87
N GLN A 27 -2.02 -4.73 6.70
CA GLN A 27 -2.10 -5.06 8.11
C GLN A 27 -2.82 -6.40 8.27
N GLY A 28 -2.15 -7.38 8.88
CA GLY A 28 -2.74 -8.65 9.27
C GLY A 28 -3.57 -8.54 10.56
N PRO A 29 -4.32 -9.60 10.93
CA PRO A 29 -5.24 -9.61 12.08
C PRO A 29 -4.56 -9.36 13.43
N THR A 30 -3.25 -9.62 13.54
CA THR A 30 -2.44 -9.37 14.75
C THR A 30 -1.76 -8.01 14.76
N GLY A 31 -2.04 -7.15 13.78
CA GLY A 31 -1.40 -5.83 13.64
C GLY A 31 -0.06 -5.83 12.91
N ILE A 32 0.37 -6.98 12.38
CA ILE A 32 1.64 -7.08 11.63
C ILE A 32 1.47 -6.48 10.24
N HIS A 33 2.38 -5.59 9.84
CA HIS A 33 2.41 -5.03 8.48
C HIS A 33 3.22 -5.91 7.54
N ILE A 34 2.56 -6.47 6.53
CA ILE A 34 3.16 -7.35 5.53
C ILE A 34 3.30 -6.57 4.22
N LEU A 35 4.49 -6.58 3.62
CA LEU A 35 4.71 -5.91 2.33
C LEU A 35 3.80 -6.51 1.25
N VAL A 36 3.13 -5.65 0.49
CA VAL A 36 2.27 -6.08 -0.62
C VAL A 36 3.15 -6.46 -1.80
N SER A 37 3.18 -7.76 -2.11
CA SER A 37 3.87 -8.32 -3.27
C SER A 37 2.89 -8.65 -4.40
N ASP A 38 3.42 -8.90 -5.59
CA ASP A 38 2.60 -9.32 -6.76
C ASP A 38 1.74 -10.54 -6.46
N GLN A 39 2.29 -11.54 -5.76
CA GLN A 39 1.56 -12.73 -5.35
C GLN A 39 0.45 -12.38 -4.36
N MET A 40 0.67 -11.41 -3.45
CA MET A 40 -0.36 -10.99 -2.51
C MET A 40 -1.52 -10.30 -3.21
N VAL A 41 -1.25 -9.45 -4.19
CA VAL A 41 -2.28 -8.75 -4.98
C VAL A 41 -3.17 -9.75 -5.73
N GLN A 42 -2.59 -10.83 -6.26
CA GLN A 42 -3.38 -11.90 -6.90
C GLN A 42 -4.30 -12.64 -5.93
N ASN A 43 -3.99 -12.60 -4.63
CA ASN A 43 -4.79 -13.22 -3.57
C ASN A 43 -5.73 -12.22 -2.87
N PHE A 44 -5.86 -11.00 -3.37
CA PHE A 44 -6.89 -10.09 -2.90
C PHE A 44 -8.25 -10.65 -3.35
N GLN A 45 -9.04 -11.18 -2.40
CA GLN A 45 -10.38 -11.69 -2.68
C GLN A 45 -11.28 -10.53 -3.16
N ASP A 46 -12.17 -10.82 -4.10
CA ASP A 46 -13.15 -9.87 -4.63
C ASP A 46 -13.94 -9.21 -3.47
N GLU A 47 -14.00 -7.87 -3.49
CA GLU A 47 -14.47 -6.93 -2.43
C GLU A 47 -13.39 -6.33 -1.50
N SER A 48 -12.14 -6.21 -1.93
CA SER A 48 -11.06 -5.62 -1.12
C SER A 48 -11.16 -4.08 -1.00
N CYS A 49 -12.25 -3.58 -0.41
CA CYS A 49 -12.35 -2.23 0.14
C CYS A 49 -11.45 -2.14 1.37
N PHE A 50 -10.22 -1.70 1.17
CA PHE A 50 -9.28 -1.48 2.26
C PHE A 50 -9.41 -0.08 2.82
N LEU A 51 -9.38 0.04 4.14
CA LEU A 51 -9.07 1.31 4.77
C LEU A 51 -7.57 1.50 4.68
N PHE A 52 -7.13 2.54 3.98
CA PHE A 52 -5.71 2.82 3.88
C PHE A 52 -5.29 3.98 4.78
N THR A 53 -4.06 3.92 5.29
CA THR A 53 -3.44 4.95 6.12
C THR A 53 -2.06 5.26 5.59
N THR A 54 -1.66 6.53 5.66
CA THR A 54 -0.34 7.00 5.25
C THR A 54 0.51 7.28 6.47
N ILE A 55 1.74 6.76 6.47
CA ILE A 55 2.76 7.06 7.48
C ILE A 55 3.92 7.73 6.77
N LYS A 56 4.38 8.88 7.29
CA LYS A 56 5.57 9.54 6.76
C LYS A 56 6.80 8.66 7.02
N ALA A 57 7.64 8.48 6.01
CA ALA A 57 8.87 7.71 6.17
C ALA A 57 9.80 8.38 7.21
N GLU A 58 10.51 7.56 7.99
CA GLU A 58 11.38 8.05 9.09
C GLU A 58 12.50 8.97 8.59
N ASN A 59 12.98 8.76 7.38
CA ASN A 59 13.96 9.60 6.70
C ASN A 59 13.38 10.91 6.16
N GLY A 60 12.06 11.13 6.28
CA GLY A 60 11.37 12.30 5.77
C GLY A 60 11.10 12.30 4.26
N GLU A 61 11.56 11.27 3.55
CA GLU A 61 11.41 11.14 2.10
C GLU A 61 10.21 10.23 1.79
N GLY A 62 9.05 10.83 1.53
CA GLY A 62 7.87 10.10 1.09
C GLY A 62 7.08 9.41 2.21
N PHE A 63 6.33 8.39 1.82
CA PHE A 63 5.26 7.80 2.58
C PHE A 63 5.21 6.28 2.44
N HIS A 64 4.85 5.63 3.54
CA HIS A 64 4.41 4.25 3.59
C HIS A 64 2.89 4.22 3.60
N ILE A 65 2.30 3.33 2.82
CA ILE A 65 0.85 3.12 2.81
C ILE A 65 0.56 1.80 3.50
N ILE A 66 -0.40 1.79 4.41
CA ILE A 66 -0.89 0.59 5.08
C ILE A 66 -2.35 0.38 4.68
N LEU A 67 -2.65 -0.77 4.10
CA LEU A 67 -3.99 -1.27 3.81
C LEU A 67 -4.50 -2.08 5.00
N LYS A 68 -5.68 -1.75 5.53
CA LYS A 68 -6.35 -2.44 6.63
C LYS A 68 -7.65 -3.06 6.14
#